data_AF-A0AAW4JWM8-F1
#
_entry.id   AF-A0AAW4JWM8-F1
#
_cell.length_a   1.000
_cell.length_b   1.000
_cell.length_c   1.000
_cell.angle_alpha   90.00
_cell.angle_beta   90.00
_cell.angle_gamma   90.00
#
_symmetry.space_group_name_H-M   'P 1'
#
loop_
_entity.id
_entity.type
_entity.pdbx_description
1 polymer ?
#
loop_
_entity_poly.entity_id
_entity_poly.type
_entity_poly.pdbx_seq_one_letter_code
_entity_poly.pdbx_strand_id
1 'polypeptide(L)' 'RAGVPTFHWSYSYILHLDLSNNQVTRKLHCEPESYFYALDLEWYST' A
#
# COMPACT_ATOMS: atom_id res chain seq x y z
N ARG A 1 -5.86 -16.68 11.66
CA ARG A 1 -6.30 -16.39 10.28
C ARG A 1 -5.29 -15.42 9.69
N ALA A 2 -4.56 -15.83 8.66
CA ALA A 2 -3.72 -14.89 7.91
C ALA A 2 -4.65 -13.95 7.12
N GLY A 3 -4.37 -12.65 7.11
CA GLY A 3 -5.10 -11.70 6.27
C GLY A 3 -4.82 -11.98 4.79
N VAL A 4 -5.76 -11.60 3.91
CA VAL A 4 -5.56 -11.67 2.46
C VAL A 4 -4.91 -10.36 1.97
N PRO A 5 -4.07 -10.41 0.92
CA PRO A 5 -3.56 -9.20 0.30
C PRO A 5 -4.73 -8.39 -0.31
N THR A 6 -4.87 -7.15 0.14
CA THR A 6 -5.84 -6.17 -0.39
C THR A 6 -5.14 -5.20 -1.31
N PHE A 7 -5.64 -5.04 -2.52
CA PHE A 7 -5.09 -4.10 -3.49
C PHE A 7 -5.92 -2.81 -3.51
N HIS A 8 -5.23 -1.67 -3.45
CA HIS A 8 -5.80 -0.36 -3.71
C HIS A 8 -5.29 0.19 -5.04
N TRP A 9 -6.14 0.85 -5.83
CA TRP A 9 -5.70 1.38 -7.14
C TRP A 9 -4.93 2.70 -7.02
N SER A 10 -5.25 3.53 -6.03
CA SER A 10 -4.52 4.77 -5.77
C SER A 10 -3.56 4.59 -4.60
N TYR A 11 -2.35 4.14 -4.90
CA TYR A 11 -1.20 4.32 -4.02
C TYR A 11 -0.39 5.50 -4.52
N SER A 12 -0.09 6.45 -3.64
CA SER A 12 0.90 7.48 -3.89
C SER A 12 1.96 7.46 -2.78
N TYR A 13 3.11 8.04 -3.05
CA TYR A 13 4.15 8.21 -2.05
C TYR A 13 4.35 9.69 -1.79
N ILE A 14 4.46 10.05 -0.52
CA ILE A 14 4.88 11.38 -0.09
C ILE A 14 6.34 11.28 0.30
N LEU A 15 7.18 12.05 -0.39
CA LEU A 15 8.58 12.23 -0.03
C LEU A 15 8.68 13.43 0.92
N HIS A 16 9.13 13.20 2.14
CA HIS A 16 9.40 14.24 3.13
C HIS A 16 10.90 14.35 3.36
N LEU A 17 11.44 15.54 3.15
CA LEU A 17 12.85 15.87 3.32
C LEU A 17 13.00 16.79 4.54
N ASP A 18 13.69 16.32 5.57
CA ASP A 18 14.12 17.12 6.70
C ASP A 18 15.63 17.33 6.59
N LEU A 19 16.02 18.40 5.89
CA LEU A 19 17.42 18.73 5.63
C LEU A 19 18.15 19.11 6.92
N SER A 20 17.45 19.74 7.86
CA SER A 20 17.97 20.13 9.18
C SER A 20 18.49 18.93 9.97
N ASN A 21 17.82 17.78 9.86
CA ASN A 21 18.22 16.54 10.52
C ASN A 21 18.84 15.51 9.56
N ASN A 22 19.15 15.89 8.32
CA ASN A 22 19.61 15.01 7.24
C ASN A 22 18.77 13.71 7.14
N GLN A 23 17.45 13.86 7.23
CA GLN A 23 16.52 12.74 7.23
C GLN A 23 15.63 12.77 5.98
N VAL A 24 15.47 11.60 5.38
CA VAL A 24 14.56 11.36 4.26
C VAL A 24 13.52 10.34 4.70
N THR A 25 12.25 10.72 4.66
CA THR A 25 11.14 9.80 4.95
C THR A 25 10.27 9.63 3.71
N ARG A 26 10.01 8.36 3.35
CA ARG A 26 9.01 8.01 2.34
C ARG A 26 7.79 7.44 3.07
N LYS A 27 6.65 8.11 2.95
CA LYS A 27 5.38 7.62 3.51
C LYS A 27 4.50 7.10 2.38
N LEU A 28 3.96 5.90 2.56
CA LEU A 28 2.88 5.40 1.72
C LEU A 28 1.63 6.24 2.02
N HIS A 29 1.12 6.91 1.01
CA HIS A 29 -0.17 7.56 1.05
C HIS A 29 -1.18 6.66 0.35
N CYS A 30 -2.18 6.24 1.10
CA CYS A 30 -3.24 5.36 0.63
C CYS A 30 -4.55 5.98 1.11
N GLU A 31 -5.47 6.22 0.18
CA GLU A 31 -6.84 6.60 0.49
C GLU A 31 -7.72 5.38 0.21
N PRO A 32 -7.79 4.40 1.14
CA PRO A 32 -8.47 3.15 0.86
C PRO A 32 -9.96 3.41 0.57
N GLU A 33 -10.44 2.86 -0.54
CA GLU A 33 -11.84 2.74 -0.86
C GLU A 33 -12.56 1.97 0.25
N SER A 34 -13.83 2.30 0.48
CA SER A 34 -14.66 1.65 1.51
C SER A 34 -14.87 0.14 1.30
N TYR A 35 -14.50 -0.36 0.11
CA TYR A 35 -14.46 -1.76 -0.25
C TYR A 35 -13.09 -2.10 -0.85
N PHE A 36 -12.67 -3.34 -0.70
CA PHE A 36 -11.38 -3.82 -1.22
C PHE A 36 -11.57 -5.11 -1.99
N TYR A 37 -10.78 -5.28 -3.04
CA TYR A 37 -10.72 -6.53 -3.79
C TYR A 37 -9.72 -7.48 -3.11
N ALA A 38 -10.23 -8.61 -2.64
CA ALA A 38 -9.39 -9.73 -2.24
C ALA A 38 -9.11 -10.56 -3.49
N LEU A 39 -7.83 -10.74 -3.83
CA LEU A 39 -7.46 -11.66 -4.90
C LEU A 39 -7.56 -13.09 -4.36
N ASP A 40 -8.49 -13.86 -4.91
CA ASP A 40 -8.58 -15.30 -4.62
C ASP A 40 -7.49 -16.03 -5.42
N LEU A 41 -6.43 -16.43 -4.73
CA LEU A 41 -5.24 -17.05 -5.33
C LEU A 41 -5.43 -18.53 -5.67
N GLU A 42 -6.56 -19.15 -5.35
CA GLU A 42 -6.81 -20.57 -5.68
C GLU A 42 -6.76 -20.85 -7.19
N TRP A 43 -7.01 -19.86 -8.04
CA TRP A 43 -7.09 -20.04 -9.50
C TRP A 43 -5.73 -20.23 -10.21
N TYR A 44 -4.60 -19.84 -9.62
CA TYR A 44 -3.30 -19.86 -10.31
C TYR A 44 -2.49 -21.16 -10.15
N SER A 45 -3.08 -22.22 -9.58
CA SER A 45 -2.42 -23.52 -9.39
C SER A 45 -2.82 -24.56 -10.44
N THR A 46 -2.92 -24.18 -11.72
CA THR A 46 -3.12 -25.12 -12.86
C THR A 46 -1.86 -25.25 -13.69
#